data_AF-A0AAV3R492-F1
#
_entry.id   AF-A0AAV3R492-F1
#
_cell.length_a   1.000
_cell.length_b   1.000
_cell.length_c   1.000
_cell.angle_alpha   90.00
_cell.angle_beta   90.00
_cell.angle_gamma   90.00
#
_symmetry.space_group_name_H-M   'P 1'
#
loop_
_entity.id
_entity.type
_entity.pdbx_description
1 polymer ?
#
loop_
_entity_poly.entity_id
_entity_poly.type
_entity_poly.pdbx_seq_one_letter_code
_entity_poly.pdbx_strand_id
1 'polypeptide(L)'
;MFRLGTMLEENHKEELIQLIREYKDIFVWGPEDMPGIDTSVALHQLHVDSMYKPVKQKKRSFNDENNQAVRAEVDQLLKAGAVRELQFPDWVDNVVLVKITQWDMENVYGLHKSQ
;
A
#
# COMPACT_ATOMS: atom_id res chain seq x y z
N MET A 1 19.82 -3.89 -7.19
CA MET A 1 20.89 -2.87 -7.34
C MET A 1 20.38 -1.58 -6.72
N PHE A 2 21.03 -1.07 -5.66
CA PHE A 2 20.60 0.16 -4.99
C PHE A 2 20.98 1.37 -5.84
N ARG A 3 20.03 2.27 -6.10
CA ARG A 3 20.28 3.56 -6.73
C ARG A 3 20.34 4.61 -5.63
N LEU A 4 21.55 5.07 -5.33
CA LEU A 4 21.77 6.14 -4.37
C LEU A 4 21.74 7.51 -5.07
N GLY A 5 21.46 8.55 -4.30
CA GLY A 5 21.44 9.92 -4.82
C GLY A 5 22.74 10.30 -5.52
N THR A 6 22.63 11.08 -6.60
CA THR A 6 23.77 11.46 -7.44
C THR A 6 24.76 12.39 -6.74
N MET A 7 24.35 13.03 -5.64
CA MET A 7 25.18 13.98 -4.88
C MET A 7 26.01 13.34 -3.76
N LEU A 8 25.92 12.02 -3.56
CA LEU A 8 26.77 11.33 -2.60
C LEU A 8 28.19 11.13 -3.18
N GLU A 9 29.21 11.38 -2.37
CA GLU A 9 30.59 11.00 -2.70
C GLU A 9 30.73 9.46 -2.73
N GLU A 10 31.64 8.92 -3.55
CA GLU A 10 31.74 7.48 -3.80
C GLU A 10 32.08 6.66 -2.54
N ASN A 11 32.94 7.19 -1.66
CA ASN A 11 33.24 6.59 -0.35
C ASN A 11 31.97 6.42 0.51
N HIS A 12 31.15 7.47 0.60
CA HIS A 12 29.91 7.41 1.37
C HIS A 12 28.86 6.51 0.71
N LYS A 13 28.88 6.35 -0.63
CA LYS A 13 27.98 5.41 -1.32
C LYS A 13 28.29 3.98 -0.93
N GLU A 14 29.57 3.61 -0.88
CA GLU A 14 29.99 2.27 -0.51
C GLU A 14 29.62 1.95 0.94
N GLU A 15 29.89 2.86 1.86
CA GLU A 15 29.49 2.73 3.28
C GLU A 15 27.98 2.56 3.42
N LEU A 16 27.19 3.38 2.72
CA LEU A 16 25.73 3.30 2.77
C LEU A 16 25.19 2.00 2.15
N ILE A 17 25.80 1.53 1.05
CA ILE A 17 25.44 0.23 0.45
C ILE A 17 25.74 -0.91 1.42
N GLN A 18 26.88 -0.87 2.12
CA GLN A 18 27.22 -1.86 3.13
C GLN A 18 26.20 -1.86 4.27
N LEU A 19 25.87 -0.67 4.79
CA LEU A 19 24.87 -0.51 5.84
C LEU A 19 23.49 -1.05 5.43
N ILE A 20 23.01 -0.71 4.23
CA ILE A 20 21.72 -1.19 3.72
C ILE A 20 21.72 -2.71 3.56
N ARG A 21 22.85 -3.31 3.15
CA ARG A 21 22.97 -4.77 3.04
C ARG A 21 23.00 -5.45 4.40
N GLU A 22 23.67 -4.84 5.37
CA GLU A 22 23.74 -5.33 6.74
C GLU A 22 22.36 -5.36 7.40
N TYR A 23 21.58 -4.29 7.23
CA TYR A 23 20.25 -4.11 7.82
C TYR A 23 19.12 -4.36 6.81
N LYS A 24 19.34 -5.21 5.82
CA LYS A 24 18.36 -5.45 4.74
C LYS A 24 17.02 -5.97 5.26
N ASP A 25 17.00 -6.63 6.40
CA ASP A 25 15.83 -7.23 7.05
C ASP A 25 14.99 -6.23 7.86
N ILE A 26 15.52 -5.03 8.13
CA ILE A 26 14.79 -3.96 8.83
C ILE A 26 13.85 -3.21 7.87
N PHE A 27 14.18 -3.17 6.58
CA PHE A 27 13.43 -2.43 5.58
C PHE A 27 12.38 -3.29 4.88
N VAL A 28 11.31 -2.63 4.44
CA VAL A 28 10.29 -3.24 3.58
C VAL A 28 10.67 -2.94 2.13
N TRP A 29 11.07 -3.97 1.38
CA TRP A 29 11.43 -3.82 -0.04
C TRP A 29 10.26 -4.13 -0.97
N GLY A 30 9.37 -5.02 -0.52
CA GLY A 30 8.12 -5.34 -1.19
C GLY A 30 7.01 -5.64 -0.18
N PRO A 31 5.77 -5.79 -0.66
CA PRO A 31 4.63 -6.15 0.19
C PRO A 31 4.84 -7.45 0.99
N GLU A 32 5.63 -8.39 0.47
CA GLU A 32 6.01 -9.62 1.16
C GLU A 32 6.84 -9.41 2.44
N ASP A 33 7.57 -8.29 2.54
CA ASP A 33 8.41 -7.94 3.69
C ASP A 33 7.60 -7.20 4.79
N MET A 34 6.30 -6.96 4.56
CA MET A 34 5.40 -6.31 5.52
C MET A 34 4.33 -7.29 6.00
N PRO A 35 4.69 -8.36 6.74
CA PRO A 35 3.69 -9.19 7.38
C PRO A 35 2.92 -8.30 8.35
N GLY A 36 1.60 -8.23 8.17
CA GLY A 36 0.74 -7.46 9.06
C GLY A 36 0.90 -7.89 10.53
N ILE A 37 0.48 -7.03 11.45
CA ILE A 37 0.46 -7.39 12.88
C ILE A 37 -0.59 -8.49 13.09
N ASP A 38 -0.22 -9.53 13.83
CA ASP A 38 -1.13 -10.61 14.18
C ASP A 38 -2.36 -10.02 14.90
N THR A 39 -3.56 -10.43 14.47
CA THR A 39 -4.82 -9.90 15.01
C THR A 39 -5.05 -10.27 16.47
N SER A 40 -4.34 -11.28 17.00
CA SER A 40 -4.29 -11.59 18.44
C SER A 40 -3.46 -10.60 19.25
N VAL A 41 -2.52 -9.90 18.62
CA VAL A 41 -1.67 -8.88 19.25
C VAL A 41 -2.37 -7.54 19.22
N ALA A 42 -2.82 -7.10 18.05
CA ALA A 42 -3.52 -5.85 17.89
C ALA A 42 -4.54 -5.93 16.76
N LEU A 43 -5.76 -5.50 17.03
CA LEU A 43 -6.83 -5.39 16.05
C LEU A 43 -7.43 -4.00 16.15
N HIS A 44 -7.51 -3.29 15.02
CA HIS A 44 -8.24 -2.03 14.93
C HIS A 44 -9.73 -2.31 14.67
N GLN A 45 -10.59 -1.78 15.53
CA GLN A 45 -12.03 -1.79 15.34
C GLN A 45 -12.50 -0.37 15.00
N LEU A 46 -13.14 -0.22 13.85
CA LEU A 46 -13.79 1.01 13.46
C LEU A 46 -15.08 1.19 14.29
N HIS A 47 -15.08 2.16 15.21
CA HIS A 47 -16.27 2.54 15.97
C HIS A 47 -17.21 3.40 15.11
N VAL A 48 -18.02 2.75 14.29
CA VAL A 48 -19.06 3.40 13.48
C VAL A 48 -20.37 3.39 14.28
N ASP A 49 -21.11 4.48 14.26
CA ASP A 49 -22.44 4.54 14.89
C ASP A 49 -23.39 3.55 14.20
N SER A 50 -24.00 2.68 15.02
CA SER A 50 -24.93 1.63 14.62
C SER A 50 -26.16 2.12 13.84
N MET A 51 -26.51 3.41 13.92
CA MET A 51 -27.61 3.99 13.16
C MET A 51 -27.27 4.21 11.68
N TYR A 52 -25.99 4.23 11.30
CA TYR A 52 -25.58 4.38 9.91
C TYR A 52 -25.79 3.11 9.11
N LYS A 53 -26.42 3.27 7.95
CA LYS A 53 -26.64 2.16 7.01
C LYS A 53 -25.38 1.95 6.15
N PRO A 54 -24.89 0.71 6.01
CA PRO A 54 -23.82 0.37 5.08
C PRO A 54 -24.16 0.79 3.64
N VAL A 55 -23.17 1.31 2.91
CA VAL A 55 -23.32 1.75 1.52
C VAL A 55 -22.56 0.80 0.59
N LYS A 56 -23.25 0.24 -0.40
CA LYS A 56 -22.65 -0.51 -1.51
C LYS A 56 -22.54 0.41 -2.71
N GLN A 57 -21.36 0.96 -2.96
CA GLN A 57 -21.15 1.77 -4.14
C GLN A 57 -21.24 0.93 -5.41
N LYS A 58 -21.83 1.52 -6.46
CA LYS A 58 -21.86 0.89 -7.79
C LYS A 58 -20.44 0.80 -8.33
N LYS A 59 -20.04 -0.40 -8.78
CA LYS A 59 -18.74 -0.66 -9.40
C LYS A 59 -18.47 0.31 -10.55
N ARG A 60 -17.32 0.98 -10.50
CA ARG A 60 -16.80 1.77 -11.63
C ARG A 60 -16.22 0.86 -12.72
N SER A 61 -16.48 1.22 -13.97
CA SER A 61 -15.84 0.57 -15.12
C SER A 61 -14.55 1.31 -15.46
N PHE A 62 -13.48 0.56 -15.69
CA PHE A 62 -12.23 1.08 -16.24
C PHE A 62 -12.01 0.55 -17.66
N ASN A 63 -11.06 1.15 -18.38
CA ASN A 63 -10.53 0.59 -19.62
C ASN A 63 -9.71 -0.69 -19.32
N ASP A 64 -9.35 -1.43 -20.36
CA ASP A 64 -8.68 -2.73 -20.18
C ASP A 64 -7.31 -2.63 -19.52
N GLU A 65 -6.52 -1.61 -19.86
CA GLU A 65 -5.22 -1.34 -19.26
C GLU A 65 -5.32 -1.13 -17.75
N ASN A 66 -6.25 -0.26 -17.33
CA ASN A 66 -6.49 0.03 -15.92
C ASN A 66 -7.06 -1.18 -15.18
N ASN A 67 -7.95 -1.97 -15.80
CA ASN A 67 -8.45 -3.22 -15.21
C ASN A 67 -7.32 -4.23 -14.99
N GLN A 68 -6.35 -4.31 -15.89
CA GLN A 68 -5.17 -5.17 -15.72
C GLN A 68 -4.29 -4.67 -14.57
N ALA A 69 -4.04 -3.36 -14.47
CA ALA A 69 -3.29 -2.78 -13.35
C ALA A 69 -3.96 -3.06 -12.00
N VAL A 70 -5.28 -2.86 -11.89
CA VAL A 70 -6.04 -3.16 -10.66
C VAL A 70 -5.93 -4.64 -10.30
N ARG A 71 -6.05 -5.56 -11.27
CA ARG A 71 -5.94 -7.00 -11.00
C ARG A 71 -4.54 -7.37 -10.51
N ALA A 72 -3.49 -6.85 -11.15
CA ALA A 72 -2.11 -7.12 -10.76
C ALA A 72 -1.83 -6.66 -9.32
N GLU A 73 -2.30 -5.46 -8.95
CA GLU A 73 -2.15 -4.93 -7.59
C GLU A 73 -2.91 -5.79 -6.57
N VAL A 74 -4.17 -6.15 -6.86
CA VAL A 74 -4.97 -7.01 -5.96
C VAL A 74 -4.33 -8.38 -5.78
N ASP A 75 -3.81 -9.00 -6.85
CA ASP A 75 -3.11 -10.28 -6.79
C ASP A 75 -1.85 -10.19 -5.91
N GLN A 76 -1.11 -9.08 -6.00
CA GLN A 76 0.05 -8.83 -5.15
C GLN A 76 -0.34 -8.68 -3.67
N LEU A 77 -1.38 -7.90 -3.38
CA LEU A 77 -1.88 -7.71 -2.02
C LEU A 77 -2.43 -9.01 -1.42
N LEU A 78 -3.09 -9.84 -2.23
CA LEU A 78 -3.56 -11.18 -1.83
C LEU A 78 -2.37 -12.09 -1.50
N LYS A 79 -1.34 -12.10 -2.35
CA LYS A 79 -0.12 -12.90 -2.12
C LYS A 79 0.62 -12.47 -0.85
N ALA A 80 0.63 -11.18 -0.55
CA ALA A 80 1.21 -10.63 0.68
C ALA A 80 0.34 -10.88 1.94
N GLY A 81 -0.90 -11.35 1.78
CA GLY A 81 -1.85 -11.53 2.88
C GLY A 81 -2.42 -10.22 3.45
N ALA A 82 -2.19 -9.09 2.80
CA ALA A 82 -2.67 -7.78 3.22
C ALA A 82 -4.18 -7.62 3.03
N VAL A 83 -4.74 -8.30 2.04
CA VAL A 83 -6.20 -8.34 1.77
C VAL A 83 -6.67 -9.79 1.69
N ARG A 84 -7.99 -9.98 1.88
CA ARG A 84 -8.65 -11.28 1.77
C ARG A 84 -10.00 -11.14 1.10
N GLU A 85 -10.45 -12.22 0.47
CA GLU A 85 -11.80 -12.26 -0.10
C GLU A 85 -12.86 -12.26 1.00
N LEU A 86 -13.94 -11.50 0.79
CA LEU A 86 -15.10 -11.44 1.67
C LEU A 86 -16.36 -11.72 0.85
N GLN A 87 -17.14 -12.71 1.28
CA GLN A 87 -18.40 -13.06 0.65
C GLN A 87 -19.53 -12.18 1.17
N PHE A 88 -20.37 -11.67 0.26
CA PHE A 88 -21.56 -10.87 0.55
C PHE A 88 -21.34 -9.66 1.49
N PRO A 89 -20.43 -8.73 1.15
CA PRO A 89 -20.16 -7.58 2.01
C PRO A 89 -21.37 -6.65 2.09
N ASP A 90 -21.64 -6.09 3.28
CA ASP A 90 -22.70 -5.11 3.51
C ASP A 90 -22.35 -3.72 2.97
N TRP A 91 -21.06 -3.41 2.84
CA TRP A 91 -20.54 -2.17 2.26
C TRP A 91 -19.51 -2.47 1.18
N VAL A 92 -19.44 -1.63 0.16
CA VAL A 92 -18.45 -1.74 -0.93
C VAL A 92 -18.03 -0.35 -1.32
N ASP A 93 -16.73 -0.11 -1.40
CA ASP A 93 -16.15 1.12 -1.93
C ASP A 93 -15.47 0.87 -3.29
N ASN A 94 -15.39 1.90 -4.11
CA ASN A 94 -14.75 1.81 -5.42
C ASN A 94 -13.24 2.01 -5.31
N VAL A 95 -12.49 1.21 -6.08
CA VAL A 95 -11.06 1.46 -6.30
C VAL A 95 -10.89 2.77 -7.08
N VAL A 96 -9.90 3.57 -6.70
CA VAL A 96 -9.52 4.78 -7.41
C VAL A 96 -8.09 4.62 -7.91
N LEU A 97 -7.89 4.74 -9.22
CA LEU A 97 -6.56 4.72 -9.81
C LEU A 97 -5.97 6.12 -9.79
N VAL A 98 -4.81 6.24 -9.16
CA VAL A 98 -4.04 7.48 -9.10
C VAL A 98 -2.76 7.26 -9.89
N LYS A 99 -2.54 8.08 -10.93
CA LYS A 99 -1.27 8.08 -11.65
C LYS A 99 -0.25 8.84 -10.82
N ILE A 100 0.66 8.12 -10.18
CA ILE A 100 1.77 8.74 -9.48
C ILE A 100 2.83 9.13 -10.53
N THR A 101 2.99 10.42 -10.77
CA THR A 101 4.17 10.97 -11.44
C THR A 101 5.22 11.30 -10.39
N GLN A 102 6.50 11.09 -10.72
CA GLN A 102 7.71 11.35 -9.92
C GLN A 102 7.50 11.66 -8.41
N TRP A 103 7.69 10.64 -7.57
CA TRP A 103 7.86 10.66 -6.09
C TRP A 103 7.33 11.88 -5.30
N ASP A 104 6.05 12.23 -5.46
CA ASP A 104 5.36 13.08 -4.49
C ASP A 104 4.98 12.23 -3.27
N MET A 105 5.93 12.06 -2.33
CA MET A 105 5.70 11.37 -1.06
C MET A 105 4.59 12.01 -0.21
N GLU A 106 4.19 13.25 -0.52
CA GLU A 106 3.08 13.95 0.13
C GLU A 106 1.71 13.32 -0.17
N ASN A 107 1.54 12.64 -1.30
CA ASN A 107 0.25 12.09 -1.72
C ASN A 107 0.06 10.60 -1.40
N VAL A 108 1.14 9.88 -1.06
CA VAL A 108 1.10 8.41 -0.86
C VAL A 108 0.35 8.02 0.42
N TYR A 109 0.22 8.93 1.40
CA TYR A 109 -0.41 8.65 2.69
C TYR A 109 -1.71 9.40 2.98
N GLY A 110 -2.43 9.90 1.98
CA GLY A 110 -3.88 10.18 2.06
C GLY A 110 -4.41 10.86 3.34
N LEU A 111 -3.62 11.70 4.02
CA LEU A 111 -4.08 12.49 5.16
C LEU A 111 -4.77 13.71 4.58
N HIS A 112 -6.09 13.60 4.49
CA HIS A 112 -7.01 14.68 4.17
C HIS A 112 -6.69 15.88 5.08
N LYS A 113 -6.07 16.94 4.53
CA LYS A 113 -6.14 18.25 5.18
C LYS A 113 -7.53 18.80 4.90
N SER A 114 -8.39 18.74 5.92
CA SER A 114 -9.59 19.55 5.97
C SER A 114 -9.18 21.02 6.17
N GLN A 115 -9.54 21.86 5.21
CA GLN A 115 -9.93 23.25 5.45
C GLN A 115 -11.30 23.47 4.81
#